data_AF-A0A4Z0BJU8-F1
#
_entry.id   AF-A0A4Z0BJU8-F1
#
_cell.length_a   1.000
_cell.length_b   1.000
_cell.length_c   1.000
_cell.angle_alpha   90.00
_cell.angle_beta   90.00
_cell.angle_gamma   90.00
#
_symmetry.space_group_name_H-M   'P 1'
#
loop_
_entity.id
_entity.type
_entity.pdbx_description
1 polymer ?
#
loop_
_entity_poly.entity_id
_entity_poly.type
_entity_poly.pdbx_seq_one_letter_code
_entity_poly.pdbx_strand_id
1 'polypeptide(L)'
;MSSHLAPTVNPRSAAAGALARLVTLALAGAAPLATAADDAAIQRGQAVAARSHCATCHGPDFAGRGDAPRLAGRPENWLRESMEQLRVRAGPRGDSIMTAALYGLKDSDIADLAHYLANLPPAP
;
A
#
# COMPACT_ATOMS: atom_id res chain seq x y z
N MET A 1 -16.44 -24.67 65.19
CA MET A 1 -17.66 -24.09 65.80
C MET A 1 -17.23 -22.72 66.28
N SER A 2 -17.42 -21.70 65.44
CA SER A 2 -18.41 -20.63 65.68
C SER A 2 -18.01 -19.79 66.89
N SER A 3 -17.83 -18.48 66.87
CA SER A 3 -18.28 -17.47 65.93
C SER A 3 -17.87 -16.10 66.51
N HIS A 4 -17.67 -15.13 65.61
CA HIS A 4 -17.85 -13.67 65.80
C HIS A 4 -17.08 -12.94 66.91
N LEU A 5 -16.06 -12.18 66.51
CA LEU A 5 -15.95 -10.77 66.90
C LEU A 5 -15.35 -9.98 65.74
N ALA A 6 -16.14 -9.07 65.18
CA ALA A 6 -15.63 -7.95 64.39
C ALA A 6 -15.30 -6.80 65.35
N PRO A 7 -14.21 -6.06 65.11
CA PRO A 7 -14.18 -4.66 65.47
C PRO A 7 -14.11 -3.78 64.23
N THR A 8 -15.02 -2.83 64.22
CA THR A 8 -15.11 -1.64 63.37
C THR A 8 -13.83 -0.81 63.45
N VAL A 9 -13.26 -0.43 62.30
CA VAL A 9 -12.33 0.70 62.22
C VAL A 9 -12.66 1.54 61.00
N ASN A 10 -13.19 2.73 61.26
CA ASN A 10 -13.11 3.91 60.39
C ASN A 10 -12.23 4.88 61.17
N PRO A 11 -11.17 5.47 60.59
CA PRO A 11 -11.35 6.84 60.12
C PRO A 11 -10.47 7.23 58.91
N ARG A 12 -11.00 8.20 58.15
CA ARG A 12 -10.26 9.13 57.30
C ARG A 12 -9.03 9.68 58.03
N SER A 13 -7.87 9.75 57.37
CA SER A 13 -6.96 10.91 57.40
C SER A 13 -5.67 10.72 56.57
N ALA A 14 -5.32 11.82 55.89
CA ALA A 14 -3.98 12.36 55.64
C ALA A 14 -3.02 11.68 54.63
N ALA A 15 -2.84 12.43 53.53
CA ALA A 15 -1.65 12.69 52.72
C ALA A 15 -0.28 12.14 53.17
N ALA A 16 0.48 11.57 52.21
CA ALA A 16 1.91 11.84 51.98
C ALA A 16 2.35 11.12 50.69
N GLY A 17 3.16 11.79 49.87
CA GLY A 17 3.46 11.38 48.50
C GLY A 17 4.52 10.28 48.34
N ALA A 18 4.66 9.81 47.10
CA ALA A 18 5.88 9.17 46.60
C ALA A 18 5.89 9.22 45.06
N LEU A 19 7.04 9.64 44.54
CA LEU A 19 7.38 9.88 43.15
C LEU A 19 7.22 8.62 42.28
N ALA A 20 6.51 8.72 41.16
CA ALA A 20 6.58 7.74 40.09
C ALA A 20 7.09 8.42 38.81
N ARG A 21 8.33 8.09 38.44
CA ARG A 21 8.93 8.44 37.16
C ARG A 21 8.11 7.80 36.03
N LEU A 22 7.40 8.61 35.25
CA LEU A 22 6.84 8.16 33.98
C LEU A 22 7.76 8.67 32.86
N VAL A 23 8.72 7.83 32.47
CA VAL A 23 9.32 7.92 31.13
C VAL A 23 8.35 7.24 30.18
N THR A 24 7.38 7.99 29.65
CA THR A 24 6.54 7.51 28.54
C THR A 24 7.31 7.74 27.25
N LEU A 25 8.08 6.74 26.80
CA LEU A 25 8.58 6.70 25.44
C LEU A 25 7.42 6.30 24.51
N ALA A 26 6.60 7.27 24.12
CA ALA A 26 5.61 7.08 23.07
C ALA A 26 6.33 7.21 21.71
N LEU A 27 6.90 6.12 21.23
CA LEU A 27 7.36 6.04 19.84
C LEU A 27 6.13 5.78 18.96
N ALA A 28 5.35 6.83 18.69
CA ALA A 28 4.30 6.80 17.69
C ALA A 28 4.96 6.63 16.32
N GLY A 29 4.82 5.45 15.73
CA GLY A 29 5.18 5.22 14.34
C GLY A 29 4.32 6.11 13.45
N ALA A 30 4.93 7.12 12.84
CA ALA A 30 4.28 7.90 11.80
C ALA A 30 4.10 6.99 10.59
N ALA A 31 2.86 6.54 10.34
CA ALA A 31 2.51 6.05 9.02
C ALA A 31 2.72 7.22 8.02
N PRO A 32 3.31 6.99 6.85
CA PRO A 32 3.45 8.04 5.85
C PRO A 32 2.06 8.57 5.50
N LEU A 33 1.88 9.88 5.66
CA LEU A 33 0.67 10.58 5.23
C LEU A 33 0.64 10.52 3.70
N ALA A 34 -0.26 9.71 3.14
CA ALA A 34 -0.57 9.79 1.71
C ALA A 34 -0.94 11.23 1.38
N THR A 35 -0.28 11.81 0.39
CA THR A 35 -0.44 13.22 0.02
C THR A 35 -1.45 13.39 -1.09
N ALA A 36 -2.00 14.60 -1.26
CA ALA A 36 -2.85 14.92 -2.41
C ALA A 36 -2.15 14.69 -3.76
N ALA A 37 -0.81 14.76 -3.80
CA ALA A 37 -0.03 14.44 -4.99
C ALA A 37 -0.02 12.93 -5.28
N ASP A 38 0.05 12.09 -4.25
CA ASP A 38 -0.04 10.63 -4.37
C ASP A 38 -1.43 10.22 -4.88
N ASP A 39 -2.50 10.78 -4.30
CA ASP A 39 -3.88 10.53 -4.75
C ASP A 39 -4.06 10.89 -6.24
N ALA A 40 -3.50 12.03 -6.66
CA ALA A 40 -3.56 12.45 -8.06
C ALA A 40 -2.78 11.50 -8.99
N ALA A 41 -1.64 10.96 -8.55
CA ALA A 41 -0.86 9.98 -9.30
C ALA A 41 -1.60 8.63 -9.43
N ILE A 42 -2.22 8.16 -8.34
CA ILE A 42 -3.10 6.98 -8.34
C ILE A 42 -4.23 7.13 -9.35
N GLN A 43 -4.92 8.28 -9.35
CA GLN A 43 -6.03 8.55 -10.27
C GLN A 43 -5.57 8.58 -11.74
N ARG A 44 -4.44 9.23 -12.04
CA ARG A 44 -3.89 9.24 -13.41
C ARG A 44 -3.49 7.83 -13.83
N GLY A 45 -2.85 7.05 -12.96
CA GLY A 45 -2.46 5.67 -13.21
C GLY A 45 -3.65 4.77 -13.49
N GLN A 46 -4.72 4.88 -12.70
CA GLN A 46 -5.98 4.20 -12.93
C GLN A 46 -6.59 4.56 -14.30
N ALA A 47 -6.58 5.84 -14.67
CA ALA A 47 -7.07 6.30 -15.97
C ALA A 47 -6.21 5.79 -17.14
N VAL A 48 -4.89 5.66 -16.96
CA VAL A 48 -4.01 5.00 -17.94
C VAL A 48 -4.40 3.52 -18.08
N ALA A 49 -4.52 2.81 -16.96
CA ALA A 49 -4.85 1.38 -16.97
C ALA A 49 -6.18 1.10 -17.67
N ALA A 50 -7.17 1.99 -17.48
CA ALA A 50 -8.47 1.90 -18.13
C ALA A 50 -8.38 2.14 -19.65
N ARG A 51 -7.77 3.25 -20.09
CA ARG A 51 -7.70 3.59 -21.53
C ARG A 51 -6.80 2.65 -22.34
N SER A 52 -5.80 2.05 -21.70
CA SER A 52 -4.91 1.05 -22.29
C SER A 52 -5.45 -0.38 -22.13
N HIS A 53 -6.67 -0.53 -21.61
CA HIS A 53 -7.38 -1.81 -21.48
C HIS A 53 -6.59 -2.89 -20.72
N CYS A 54 -5.75 -2.51 -19.75
CA CYS A 54 -4.83 -3.42 -19.06
C CYS A 54 -5.54 -4.58 -18.37
N ALA A 55 -6.72 -4.31 -17.78
CA ALA A 55 -7.55 -5.30 -17.09
C ALA A 55 -8.08 -6.41 -18.01
N THR A 56 -8.13 -6.17 -19.33
CA THR A 56 -8.56 -7.18 -20.31
C THR A 56 -7.69 -8.43 -20.22
N CYS A 57 -6.38 -8.24 -20.06
CA CYS A 57 -5.42 -9.34 -19.95
C CYS A 57 -5.08 -9.66 -18.50
N HIS A 58 -4.83 -8.65 -17.66
CA HIS A 58 -4.35 -8.84 -16.29
C HIS A 58 -5.46 -9.08 -15.24
N GLY A 59 -6.72 -9.07 -15.66
CA GLY A 59 -7.87 -9.22 -14.76
C GLY A 59 -8.34 -7.88 -14.18
N PRO A 60 -9.59 -7.81 -13.70
CA PRO A 60 -10.22 -6.58 -13.19
C PRO A 60 -9.56 -6.04 -11.91
N ASP A 61 -8.95 -6.92 -11.12
CA ASP A 61 -8.22 -6.63 -9.89
C ASP A 61 -6.71 -6.65 -10.10
N PHE A 62 -6.25 -6.84 -11.34
CA PHE A 62 -4.84 -7.00 -11.70
C PHE A 62 -4.12 -8.14 -10.96
N ALA A 63 -4.87 -9.17 -10.55
CA ALA A 63 -4.33 -10.40 -9.95
C ALA A 63 -3.58 -11.30 -10.97
N GLY A 64 -3.74 -11.03 -12.27
CA GLY A 64 -3.24 -11.87 -13.34
C GLY A 64 -4.28 -12.90 -13.80
N ARG A 65 -4.12 -13.39 -15.04
CA ARG A 65 -4.99 -14.43 -15.62
C ARG A 65 -4.25 -15.16 -16.73
N GLY A 66 -4.22 -16.50 -16.67
CA GLY A 66 -3.50 -17.32 -17.64
C GLY A 66 -2.01 -16.91 -17.69
N ASP A 67 -1.51 -16.59 -18.87
CA ASP A 67 -0.12 -16.15 -19.07
C ASP A 67 0.12 -14.68 -18.67
N ALA A 68 -0.94 -13.90 -18.41
CA ALA A 68 -0.80 -12.51 -17.96
C ALA A 68 -0.45 -12.47 -16.46
N PRO A 69 0.73 -11.95 -16.09
CA PRO A 69 1.17 -11.98 -14.69
C PRO A 69 0.36 -11.02 -13.81
N ARG A 70 0.38 -11.26 -12.50
CA ARG A 70 -0.09 -10.31 -11.48
C ARG A 70 0.62 -8.97 -11.63
N LEU A 71 -0.12 -7.86 -11.48
CA LEU A 71 0.43 -6.51 -11.39
C LEU A 71 0.14 -5.84 -10.05
N ALA A 72 -1.03 -6.10 -9.45
CA ALA A 72 -1.46 -5.48 -8.18
C ALA A 72 -0.47 -5.75 -7.04
N GLY A 73 -0.04 -4.71 -6.33
CA GLY A 73 0.82 -4.80 -5.14
C GLY A 73 2.24 -5.27 -5.45
N ARG A 74 2.73 -5.05 -6.67
CA ARG A 74 4.13 -5.34 -7.03
C ARG A 74 5.00 -4.11 -6.82
N PRO A 75 6.31 -4.27 -6.55
CA PRO A 75 7.17 -3.12 -6.28
C PRO A 75 7.12 -2.11 -7.43
N GLU A 76 6.91 -0.84 -7.09
CA GLU A 76 6.73 0.24 -8.07
C GLU A 76 7.92 0.34 -9.03
N ASN A 77 9.14 0.26 -8.51
CA ASN A 77 10.35 0.31 -9.32
C ASN A 77 10.40 -0.85 -10.33
N TRP A 78 10.06 -2.05 -9.90
CA TRP A 78 10.01 -3.21 -10.78
C TRP A 78 8.97 -3.00 -11.89
N LEU A 79 7.78 -2.51 -11.55
CA LEU A 79 6.69 -2.28 -12.50
C LEU A 79 7.12 -1.27 -13.56
N ARG A 80 7.70 -0.14 -13.14
CA ARG A 80 8.24 0.89 -14.04
C ARG A 80 9.31 0.31 -14.95
N GLU A 81 10.35 -0.31 -14.40
CA GLU A 81 11.47 -0.87 -15.16
C GLU A 81 11.00 -1.93 -16.17
N SER A 82 10.05 -2.77 -15.78
CA SER A 82 9.53 -3.82 -16.66
C SER A 82 8.70 -3.24 -17.80
N MET A 83 7.86 -2.24 -17.54
CA MET A 83 7.11 -1.56 -18.59
C MET A 83 8.04 -0.80 -19.54
N GLU A 84 9.06 -0.10 -19.02
CA GLU A 84 10.07 0.57 -19.85
C GLU A 84 10.80 -0.42 -20.76
N GLN A 85 11.25 -1.55 -20.22
CA GLN A 85 11.90 -2.61 -20.98
C GLN A 85 10.98 -3.21 -22.05
N LEU A 86 9.71 -3.48 -21.73
CA LEU A 86 8.74 -4.03 -22.68
C LEU A 86 8.38 -3.03 -23.79
N ARG A 87 8.35 -1.73 -23.47
CA ARG A 87 8.08 -0.65 -24.43
C ARG A 87 9.21 -0.50 -25.45
N VAL A 88 10.48 -0.60 -25.03
CA VAL A 88 11.64 -0.46 -25.94
C VAL A 88 12.01 -1.74 -26.69
N ARG A 89 11.55 -2.90 -26.24
CA ARG A 89 11.72 -4.17 -26.95
C ARG A 89 10.94 -4.25 -28.28
N ALA A 90 10.24 -3.18 -28.68
CA ALA A 90 9.67 -2.98 -30.01
C ALA A 90 10.74 -3.01 -31.13
N GLY A 91 11.22 -4.19 -31.46
CA GLY A 91 12.12 -4.48 -32.58
C GLY A 91 11.83 -5.89 -33.12
N PRO A 92 12.51 -6.39 -34.16
CA PRO A 92 12.13 -7.56 -34.96
C PRO A 92 12.01 -8.92 -34.22
N ARG A 93 12.19 -8.94 -32.91
CA ARG A 93 12.09 -10.09 -32.01
C ARG A 93 11.27 -9.79 -30.74
N GLY A 94 10.62 -8.64 -30.63
CA GLY A 94 9.94 -8.18 -29.42
C GLY A 94 8.53 -7.67 -29.67
N ASP A 95 7.81 -8.39 -30.51
CA ASP A 95 6.41 -8.17 -30.84
C ASP A 95 5.51 -8.80 -29.77
N SER A 96 5.74 -8.45 -28.51
CA SER A 96 4.87 -8.93 -27.44
C SER A 96 3.56 -8.15 -27.44
N ILE A 97 2.47 -8.81 -27.07
CA ILE A 97 1.18 -8.13 -26.83
C ILE A 97 1.31 -6.96 -25.85
N MET A 98 2.26 -7.05 -24.90
CA MET A 98 2.55 -5.97 -23.95
C MET A 98 3.27 -4.79 -24.58
N THR A 99 4.10 -5.00 -25.60
CA THR A 99 4.73 -3.92 -26.34
C THR A 99 3.68 -3.08 -27.07
N ALA A 100 2.67 -3.73 -27.66
CA ALA A 100 1.53 -3.04 -28.26
C ALA A 100 0.67 -2.30 -27.21
N ALA A 101 0.41 -2.91 -26.05
CA ALA A 101 -0.35 -2.28 -24.97
C ALA A 101 0.33 -1.03 -24.37
N LEU A 102 1.66 -0.96 -24.46
CA LEU A 102 2.47 0.17 -23.97
C LEU A 102 2.77 1.20 -25.07
N TYR A 103 2.34 0.96 -26.30
CA TYR A 103 2.61 1.86 -27.42
C TYR A 103 1.97 3.23 -27.19
N GLY A 104 2.74 4.29 -27.41
CA GLY A 104 2.29 5.67 -27.24
C GLY A 104 2.16 6.16 -25.79
N LEU A 105 2.44 5.32 -24.79
CA LEU A 105 2.50 5.77 -23.40
C LEU A 105 3.76 6.60 -23.14
N LYS A 106 3.54 7.77 -22.52
CA LYS A 106 4.61 8.67 -22.08
C LYS A 106 5.29 8.13 -20.83
N ASP A 107 6.46 8.65 -20.50
CA ASP A 107 7.16 8.27 -19.27
C ASP A 107 6.34 8.59 -18.02
N SER A 108 5.60 9.70 -18.04
CA SER A 108 4.65 10.04 -16.96
C SER A 108 3.53 9.02 -16.82
N ASP A 109 3.04 8.46 -17.94
CA ASP A 109 1.99 7.42 -17.90
C ASP A 109 2.52 6.13 -17.28
N ILE A 110 3.75 5.74 -17.64
CA ILE A 110 4.43 4.55 -17.08
C ILE A 110 4.64 4.74 -15.57
N ALA A 111 5.08 5.93 -15.14
CA ALA A 111 5.28 6.24 -13.74
C ALA A 111 3.96 6.20 -12.95
N ASP A 112 2.91 6.86 -13.45
CA ASP A 112 1.60 6.87 -12.81
C ASP A 112 0.98 5.45 -12.78
N LEU A 113 1.13 4.65 -13.85
CA LEU A 113 0.71 3.23 -13.88
C LEU A 113 1.42 2.40 -12.81
N ALA A 114 2.75 2.52 -12.72
CA ALA A 114 3.54 1.77 -11.76
C ALA A 114 3.10 2.12 -10.33
N HIS A 115 2.92 3.42 -10.06
CA HIS A 115 2.49 3.92 -8.76
C HIS A 115 1.10 3.40 -8.39
N TYR A 116 0.13 3.51 -9.31
CA TYR A 116 -1.22 2.98 -9.11
C TYR A 116 -1.21 1.48 -8.81
N LEU A 117 -0.56 0.68 -9.65
CA LEU A 117 -0.52 -0.78 -9.54
C LEU A 117 0.20 -1.25 -8.26
N ALA A 118 1.25 -0.54 -7.83
CA ALA A 118 1.97 -0.84 -6.60
C ALA A 118 1.15 -0.57 -5.33
N ASN A 119 0.23 0.39 -5.38
CA ASN A 119 -0.65 0.76 -4.27
C ASN A 119 -1.96 -0.03 -4.24
N LEU A 120 -2.19 -0.94 -5.20
CA LEU A 120 -3.29 -1.89 -5.09
C LEU A 120 -3.01 -2.92 -3.99
N PRO A 121 -4.06 -3.42 -3.30
CA PRO A 121 -3.92 -4.56 -2.42
C PRO A 121 -3.20 -5.70 -3.15
N PRO A 122 -2.20 -6.36 -2.53
CA PRO A 122 -1.60 -7.55 -3.12
C PRO A 122 -2.68 -8.58 -3.40
N ALA A 123 -2.78 -9.04 -4.65
CA ALA A 123 -3.67 -10.14 -4.97
C ALA A 123 -3.23 -11.41 -4.20
N PRO A 124 -4.19 -12.23 -3.73
CA PRO A 124 -3.93 -13.42 -2.93
C PRO A 124 -3.10 -14.49 -3.65
#